data_AF-A0A1Z4C3B0-F1
#
_entry.id   AF-A0A1Z4C3B0-F1
#
_cell.length_a   1.000
_cell.length_b   1.000
_cell.length_c   1.000
_cell.angle_alpha   90.00
_cell.angle_beta   90.00
_cell.angle_gamma   90.00
#
_symmetry.space_group_name_H-M   'P 1'
#
loop_
_entity.id
_entity.type
_entity.pdbx_description
1 polymer ?
#
loop_
_entity_poly.entity_id
_entity_poly.type
_entity_poly.pdbx_seq_one_letter_code
_entity_poly.pdbx_strand_id
1 'polypeptide(L)'
;MAWRSATVKYGDTLQRLALRELGSAERWPDIALLNGLIPPYCAELADNGVAAYGDTLLLPIYQADALAAADDVFLTDLQLDENGFLHSDGEDLLTVSGVANLRQALAVRVVVPKRSLLFHPDYGCWAFTLIGSVNRNALAQLAGFYIQAALLEDPRVQSVANLTPTLINDSITVQAQIVPVSGEAVAFQRAGVLG
;
A
#
# COMPACT_ATOMS: atom_id res chain seq x y z
N MET A 1 9.60 27.26 6.46
CA MET A 1 9.04 26.35 5.45
C MET A 1 9.59 26.77 4.10
N ALA A 2 10.13 25.85 3.31
CA ALA A 2 10.58 26.16 1.95
C ALA A 2 9.39 25.91 1.00
N TRP A 3 9.10 26.85 0.11
CA TRP A 3 7.99 26.79 -0.84
C TRP A 3 8.52 26.99 -2.26
N ARG A 4 7.90 26.30 -3.23
CA ARG A 4 8.17 26.50 -4.66
C ARG A 4 6.91 26.99 -5.35
N SER A 5 7.05 27.86 -6.34
CA SER A 5 5.92 28.32 -7.16
C SER A 5 5.69 27.37 -8.33
N ALA A 6 4.43 27.03 -8.61
CA ALA A 6 4.04 26.32 -9.84
C ALA A 6 2.81 26.99 -10.47
N THR A 7 2.79 27.05 -11.80
CA THR A 7 1.67 27.64 -12.56
C THR A 7 0.58 26.60 -12.83
N VAL A 8 -0.67 27.01 -12.62
CA VAL A 8 -1.86 26.22 -12.93
C VAL A 8 -2.11 26.29 -14.44
N LYS A 9 -2.14 25.15 -15.14
CA LYS A 9 -2.45 25.12 -16.59
C LYS A 9 -3.97 25.05 -16.82
N TYR A 10 -4.40 25.46 -18.01
CA TYR A 10 -5.81 25.37 -18.41
C TYR A 10 -6.31 23.92 -18.31
N GLY A 11 -7.35 23.69 -17.50
CA GLY A 11 -7.91 22.37 -17.23
C GLY A 11 -7.18 21.52 -16.19
N ASP A 12 -6.17 22.05 -15.50
CA ASP A 12 -5.60 21.41 -14.30
C ASP A 12 -6.58 21.51 -13.12
N THR A 13 -6.68 20.44 -12.34
CA THR A 13 -7.26 20.47 -11.00
C THR A 13 -6.14 20.47 -9.96
N LEU A 14 -6.41 20.86 -8.70
CA LEU A 14 -5.42 20.79 -7.63
C LEU A 14 -4.82 19.37 -7.49
N GLN A 15 -5.60 18.31 -7.72
CA GLN A 15 -5.09 16.93 -7.70
C GLN A 15 -4.10 16.67 -8.83
N ARG A 16 -4.35 17.20 -10.04
CA ARG A 16 -3.43 17.03 -11.18
C ARG A 16 -2.16 17.86 -11.00
N LEU A 17 -2.26 19.05 -10.42
CA LEU A 17 -1.13 19.85 -10.02
C LEU A 17 -0.29 19.14 -8.95
N ALA A 18 -0.93 18.57 -7.92
CA ALA A 18 -0.27 17.78 -6.89
C ALA A 18 0.40 16.53 -7.46
N LEU A 19 -0.25 15.81 -8.39
CA LEU A 19 0.35 14.66 -9.05
C LEU A 19 1.58 15.07 -9.89
N ARG A 20 1.49 16.16 -10.66
CA ARG A 20 2.59 16.64 -11.52
C ARG A 20 3.77 17.16 -10.71
N GLU A 21 3.50 17.92 -9.66
CA GLU A 21 4.52 18.68 -8.95
C GLU A 21 5.00 17.96 -7.67
N LEU A 22 4.11 17.28 -6.96
CA LEU A 22 4.39 16.59 -5.69
C LEU A 22 4.51 15.06 -5.84
N GLY A 23 4.22 14.51 -7.02
CA GLY A 23 4.26 13.07 -7.29
C GLY A 23 3.13 12.25 -6.66
N SER A 24 2.25 12.88 -5.88
CA SER A 24 1.07 12.26 -5.30
C SER A 24 -0.13 13.19 -5.41
N ALA A 25 -1.22 12.68 -5.96
CA ALA A 25 -2.49 13.39 -6.07
C ALA A 25 -3.10 13.68 -4.70
N GLU A 26 -2.79 12.89 -3.67
CA GLU A 26 -3.36 12.99 -2.32
C GLU A 26 -2.91 14.24 -1.56
N ARG A 27 -1.80 14.87 -1.98
CA ARG A 27 -1.22 16.06 -1.35
C ARG A 27 -1.87 17.38 -1.79
N TRP A 28 -2.96 17.31 -2.55
CA TRP A 28 -3.74 18.48 -2.97
C TRP A 28 -4.32 19.33 -1.81
N PRO A 29 -4.72 18.77 -0.64
CA PRO A 29 -5.24 19.57 0.46
C PRO A 29 -4.18 20.49 1.07
N ASP A 30 -2.92 20.05 1.09
CA ASP A 30 -1.80 20.84 1.62
C ASP A 30 -1.54 22.08 0.75
N ILE A 31 -1.73 21.96 -0.58
CA ILE A 31 -1.70 23.10 -1.50
C ILE A 31 -2.85 24.06 -1.21
N ALA A 32 -4.05 23.54 -0.98
CA ALA A 32 -5.22 24.35 -0.67
C ALA A 32 -5.05 25.13 0.64
N LEU A 33 -4.57 24.47 1.70
CA LEU A 33 -4.33 25.09 2.99
C LEU A 33 -3.25 26.16 2.92
N LEU A 34 -2.14 25.87 2.22
CA LEU A 34 -1.00 26.79 2.12
C LEU A 34 -1.30 28.05 1.30
N ASN A 35 -2.25 27.98 0.36
CA ASN A 35 -2.69 29.12 -0.44
C ASN A 35 -4.03 29.72 0.04
N GLY A 36 -4.61 29.21 1.13
CA GLY A 36 -5.90 29.67 1.64
C GLY A 36 -7.07 29.49 0.66
N LEU A 37 -7.03 28.43 -0.17
CA LEU A 37 -8.05 28.18 -1.19
C LEU A 37 -9.34 27.62 -0.57
N ILE A 38 -10.47 28.19 -1.00
CA ILE A 38 -11.82 27.81 -0.62
C ILE A 38 -12.43 27.01 -1.79
N PRO A 39 -13.20 25.93 -1.55
CA PRO A 39 -13.91 25.23 -2.62
C PRO A 39 -14.79 26.22 -3.40
N PRO A 40 -14.71 26.28 -4.74
CA PRO A 40 -14.36 25.20 -5.69
C PRO A 40 -12.88 25.03 -6.07
N TYR A 41 -11.94 25.67 -5.39
CA TYR A 41 -10.47 25.52 -5.52
C TYR A 41 -9.82 25.92 -6.86
N CYS A 42 -10.39 25.54 -8.01
CA CYS A 42 -9.97 25.95 -9.35
C CYS A 42 -11.19 26.38 -10.19
N ALA A 43 -11.15 27.58 -10.79
CA ALA A 43 -12.22 28.08 -11.66
C ALA A 43 -11.67 28.85 -12.88
N GLU A 44 -12.53 29.13 -13.87
CA GLU A 44 -12.16 29.91 -15.06
C GLU A 44 -11.92 31.39 -14.76
N LEU A 45 -12.49 31.93 -13.69
CA LEU A 45 -12.22 33.27 -13.19
C LEU A 45 -11.65 33.20 -11.77
N ALA A 46 -10.66 34.04 -11.48
CA ALA A 46 -10.14 34.21 -10.13
C ALA A 46 -11.22 34.90 -9.28
N ASP A 47 -11.58 34.27 -8.16
CA ASP A 47 -12.46 34.85 -7.14
C ASP A 47 -11.77 34.71 -5.77
N ASN A 48 -12.29 35.36 -4.73
CA ASN A 48 -11.71 35.32 -3.39
C ASN A 48 -11.57 33.87 -2.87
N GLY A 49 -10.33 33.37 -2.86
CA GLY A 49 -10.01 32.01 -2.43
C GLY A 49 -10.11 30.95 -3.53
N VAL A 50 -10.24 31.32 -4.81
CA VAL A 50 -10.29 30.36 -5.94
C VAL A 50 -9.18 30.66 -6.92
N ALA A 51 -8.32 29.67 -7.18
CA ALA A 51 -7.21 29.81 -8.13
C ALA A 51 -7.73 29.80 -9.57
N ALA A 52 -7.35 30.80 -10.38
CA ALA A 52 -7.63 30.79 -11.80
C ALA A 52 -6.56 30.05 -12.60
N TYR A 53 -6.93 29.61 -13.80
CA TYR A 53 -5.96 29.08 -14.76
C TYR A 53 -4.96 30.17 -15.14
N GLY A 54 -3.67 29.93 -14.90
CA GLY A 54 -2.58 30.89 -15.08
C GLY A 54 -2.00 31.43 -13.76
N ASP A 55 -2.68 31.23 -12.63
CA ASP A 55 -2.17 31.66 -11.34
C ASP A 55 -0.98 30.82 -10.87
N THR A 56 -0.12 31.46 -10.08
CA THR A 56 1.04 30.82 -9.47
C THR A 56 0.68 30.42 -8.05
N LEU A 57 0.59 29.11 -7.81
CA LEU A 57 0.34 28.56 -6.48
C LEU A 57 1.66 28.24 -5.78
N LEU A 58 1.70 28.53 -4.48
CA LEU A 58 2.78 28.11 -3.61
C LEU A 58 2.58 26.63 -3.30
N LEU A 59 3.61 25.83 -3.55
CA LEU A 59 3.65 24.42 -3.22
C LEU A 59 4.61 24.21 -2.06
N PRO A 60 4.22 23.42 -1.04
CA PRO A 60 5.16 23.00 -0.02
C PRO A 60 6.29 22.20 -0.66
N ILE A 61 7.53 22.57 -0.38
CA ILE A 61 8.68 21.74 -0.71
C ILE A 61 8.74 20.68 0.39
N TYR A 62 8.22 19.49 0.09
CA TYR A 62 8.65 18.30 0.80
C TYR A 62 10.08 18.08 0.36
N GLN A 63 11.05 18.28 1.26
CA GLN A 63 12.31 17.58 1.08
C GLN A 63 11.92 16.12 0.90
N ALA A 64 12.44 15.46 -0.15
CA ALA A 64 12.37 14.01 -0.18
C ALA A 64 13.05 13.60 1.12
N ASP A 65 12.25 13.22 2.12
CA ASP A 65 12.77 12.82 3.42
C ASP A 65 13.82 11.79 3.09
N ALA A 66 15.08 12.14 3.33
CA ALA A 66 16.15 11.17 3.37
C ALA A 66 15.66 10.19 4.42
N LEU A 67 15.20 9.03 3.95
CA LEU A 67 14.60 7.92 4.71
C LEU A 67 14.98 8.06 6.18
N ALA A 68 14.04 8.55 6.97
CA ALA A 68 14.25 8.75 8.39
C ALA A 68 14.86 7.47 8.95
N ALA A 69 15.98 7.64 9.65
CA ALA A 69 16.85 6.57 10.07
C ALA A 69 16.09 5.46 10.81
N ALA A 70 16.11 4.27 10.22
CA ALA A 70 16.47 3.00 10.83
C ALA A 70 15.71 2.40 12.04
N ASP A 71 14.53 2.89 12.46
CA ASP A 71 13.79 2.16 13.53
C ASP A 71 12.32 1.82 13.25
N ASP A 72 11.66 2.40 12.23
CA ASP A 72 10.22 2.12 12.00
C ASP A 72 9.88 1.79 10.53
N VAL A 73 10.77 1.07 9.86
CA VAL A 73 10.54 0.61 8.46
C VAL A 73 9.34 -0.33 8.36
N PHE A 74 9.00 -0.98 9.46
CA PHE A 74 7.91 -1.96 9.50
C PHE A 74 6.56 -1.38 9.91
N LEU A 75 6.53 -0.15 10.42
CA LEU A 75 5.35 0.56 10.91
C LEU A 75 4.62 -0.20 12.04
N THR A 76 3.63 0.46 12.63
CA THR A 76 2.72 -0.13 13.63
C THR A 76 1.29 -0.10 13.10
N ASP A 77 0.56 -1.21 13.24
CA ASP A 77 -0.83 -1.36 12.83
C ASP A 77 -1.67 -1.99 13.95
N LEU A 78 -2.99 -2.08 13.77
CA LEU A 78 -3.88 -2.79 14.68
C LEU A 78 -3.70 -4.30 14.54
N GLN A 79 -3.70 -5.00 15.67
CA GLN A 79 -3.56 -6.45 15.68
C GLN A 79 -4.84 -7.11 15.17
N LEU A 80 -4.68 -8.05 14.24
CA LEU A 80 -5.75 -8.85 13.68
C LEU A 80 -5.72 -10.28 14.25
N ASP A 81 -6.89 -10.88 14.40
CA ASP A 81 -7.05 -12.30 14.70
C ASP A 81 -6.89 -13.17 13.42
N GLU A 82 -6.98 -14.50 13.57
CA GLU A 82 -6.84 -15.44 12.46
C GLU A 82 -7.92 -15.28 11.37
N ASN A 83 -9.05 -14.67 11.71
CA ASN A 83 -10.18 -14.41 10.82
C ASN A 83 -10.16 -13.00 10.21
N GLY A 84 -9.20 -12.15 10.62
CA GLY A 84 -9.09 -10.76 10.16
C GLY A 84 -9.96 -9.76 10.95
N PHE A 85 -10.45 -10.11 12.13
CA PHE A 85 -11.09 -9.18 13.06
C PHE A 85 -10.06 -8.50 13.96
N LEU A 86 -10.38 -7.29 14.41
CA LEU A 86 -9.53 -6.53 15.32
C LEU A 86 -9.49 -7.21 16.70
N HIS A 87 -8.28 -7.42 17.22
CA HIS A 87 -8.08 -7.95 18.56
C HIS A 87 -8.17 -6.81 19.59
N SER A 88 -8.91 -7.04 20.68
CA SER A 88 -9.07 -6.07 21.77
C SER A 88 -8.84 -6.75 23.11
N ASP A 89 -8.30 -6.01 24.07
CA ASP A 89 -8.10 -6.47 25.45
C ASP A 89 -9.32 -6.20 26.36
N GLY A 90 -10.40 -5.64 25.78
CA GLY A 90 -11.64 -5.29 26.46
C GLY A 90 -11.80 -3.79 26.72
N GLU A 91 -10.72 -3.01 26.73
CA GLU A 91 -10.76 -1.54 26.89
C GLU A 91 -10.17 -0.81 25.68
N ASP A 92 -9.16 -1.38 25.02
CA ASP A 92 -8.52 -0.80 23.84
C ASP A 92 -8.24 -1.84 22.74
N LEU A 93 -7.94 -1.34 21.54
CA LEU A 93 -7.49 -2.14 20.41
C LEU A 93 -6.00 -2.41 20.56
N LEU A 94 -5.63 -3.68 20.38
CA LEU A 94 -4.23 -4.08 20.44
C LEU A 94 -3.51 -3.65 19.17
N THR A 95 -2.25 -3.28 19.31
CA THR A 95 -1.37 -2.88 18.20
C THR A 95 -0.26 -3.88 18.01
N VAL A 96 0.21 -4.00 16.77
CA VAL A 96 1.32 -4.85 16.36
C VAL A 96 2.34 -4.00 15.61
N SER A 97 3.61 -4.11 16.01
CA SER A 97 4.72 -3.35 15.42
C SER A 97 5.82 -4.27 14.90
N GLY A 98 6.71 -3.72 14.08
CA GLY A 98 7.90 -4.44 13.64
C GLY A 98 7.62 -5.60 12.68
N VAL A 99 8.43 -6.64 12.77
CA VAL A 99 8.33 -7.84 11.90
C VAL A 99 6.97 -8.54 12.01
N ALA A 100 6.31 -8.48 13.17
CA ALA A 100 4.99 -9.05 13.35
C ALA A 100 3.94 -8.31 12.51
N ASN A 101 4.04 -6.98 12.41
CA ASN A 101 3.19 -6.17 11.55
C ASN A 101 3.40 -6.52 10.07
N LEU A 102 4.66 -6.64 9.63
CA LEU A 102 4.96 -7.05 8.25
C LEU A 102 4.32 -8.40 7.92
N ARG A 103 4.46 -9.40 8.82
CA ARG A 103 3.86 -10.72 8.61
C ARG A 103 2.34 -10.64 8.49
N GLN A 104 1.69 -9.86 9.36
CA GLN A 104 0.25 -9.65 9.33
C GLN A 104 -0.19 -8.97 8.03
N ALA A 105 0.44 -7.88 7.64
CA ALA A 105 0.12 -7.14 6.42
C ALA A 105 0.25 -8.00 5.15
N LEU A 106 1.31 -8.82 5.06
CA LEU A 106 1.50 -9.74 3.94
C LEU A 106 0.46 -10.88 3.95
N ALA A 107 0.07 -11.38 5.12
CA ALA A 107 -0.97 -12.38 5.23
C ALA A 107 -2.33 -11.83 4.74
N VAL A 108 -2.69 -10.61 5.15
CA VAL A 108 -3.91 -9.93 4.69
C VAL A 108 -3.87 -9.72 3.18
N ARG A 109 -2.74 -9.24 2.63
CA ARG A 109 -2.59 -9.01 1.19
C ARG A 109 -2.80 -10.26 0.36
N VAL A 110 -2.35 -11.42 0.82
CA VAL A 110 -2.52 -12.69 0.09
C VAL A 110 -3.99 -13.14 0.06
N VAL A 111 -4.77 -12.81 1.10
CA VAL A 111 -6.20 -13.16 1.19
C VAL A 111 -7.07 -12.25 0.33
N VAL A 112 -6.74 -10.97 0.25
CA VAL A 112 -7.54 -9.99 -0.49
C VAL A 112 -7.46 -10.26 -2.00
N PRO A 113 -8.59 -10.45 -2.70
CA PRO A 113 -8.58 -10.64 -4.15
C PRO A 113 -8.04 -9.39 -4.85
N LYS A 114 -7.11 -9.57 -5.78
CA LYS A 114 -6.58 -8.43 -6.54
C LYS A 114 -7.73 -7.71 -7.29
N ARG A 115 -7.67 -6.38 -7.34
CA ARG A 115 -8.70 -5.50 -7.93
C ARG A 115 -10.06 -5.48 -7.21
N SER A 116 -10.17 -6.05 -6.00
CA SER A 116 -11.39 -5.92 -5.18
C SER A 116 -11.50 -4.54 -4.52
N LEU A 117 -10.38 -3.85 -4.29
CA LEU A 117 -10.32 -2.53 -3.69
C LEU A 117 -10.35 -1.45 -4.77
N LEU A 118 -11.40 -0.62 -4.77
CA LEU A 118 -11.61 0.42 -5.78
C LEU A 118 -10.51 1.48 -5.78
N PHE A 119 -10.04 1.89 -4.60
CA PHE A 119 -9.01 2.92 -4.43
C PHE A 119 -7.58 2.35 -4.54
N HIS A 120 -7.42 1.02 -4.45
CA HIS A 120 -6.12 0.36 -4.51
C HIS A 120 -6.20 -0.90 -5.40
N PRO A 121 -6.38 -0.74 -6.72
CA PRO A 121 -6.59 -1.87 -7.63
C PRO A 121 -5.40 -2.84 -7.70
N ASP A 122 -4.19 -2.34 -7.39
CA ASP A 122 -2.96 -3.14 -7.39
C ASP A 122 -2.81 -3.99 -6.13
N TYR A 123 -3.53 -3.67 -5.06
CA TYR A 123 -3.48 -4.42 -3.80
C TYR A 123 -4.22 -5.75 -3.90
N GLY A 124 -3.65 -6.78 -3.27
CA GLY A 124 -4.20 -8.13 -3.20
C GLY A 124 -3.37 -9.17 -3.95
N CYS A 125 -3.93 -10.37 -4.08
CA CYS A 125 -3.32 -11.51 -4.77
C CYS A 125 -4.30 -12.18 -5.74
N TRP A 126 -3.77 -12.80 -6.79
CA TRP A 126 -4.55 -13.60 -7.74
C TRP A 126 -4.82 -15.04 -7.26
N ALA A 127 -4.28 -15.44 -6.10
CA ALA A 127 -4.42 -16.80 -5.58
C ALA A 127 -5.88 -17.25 -5.44
N PHE A 128 -6.81 -16.32 -5.17
CA PHE A 128 -8.25 -16.59 -5.12
C PHE A 128 -8.81 -17.18 -6.43
N THR A 129 -8.23 -16.87 -7.59
CA THR A 129 -8.70 -17.40 -8.89
C THR A 129 -8.42 -18.90 -9.07
N LEU A 130 -7.56 -19.47 -8.23
CA LEU A 130 -7.21 -20.89 -8.26
C LEU A 130 -8.23 -21.74 -7.49
N ILE A 131 -9.11 -21.14 -6.70
CA ILE A 131 -10.18 -21.84 -5.95
C ILE A 131 -11.12 -22.53 -6.94
N GLY A 132 -11.44 -23.81 -6.67
CA GLY A 132 -12.29 -24.65 -7.53
C GLY A 132 -11.57 -25.30 -8.71
N SER A 133 -10.26 -25.06 -8.89
CA SER A 133 -9.46 -25.74 -9.91
C SER A 133 -8.98 -27.11 -9.43
N VAL A 134 -8.73 -28.02 -10.37
CA VAL A 134 -8.22 -29.35 -10.04
C VAL A 134 -6.83 -29.24 -9.42
N ASN A 135 -6.73 -29.73 -8.20
CA ASN A 135 -5.55 -29.70 -7.39
C ASN A 135 -4.41 -30.55 -7.98
N ARG A 136 -3.43 -29.88 -8.59
CA ARG A 136 -2.26 -30.48 -9.27
C ARG A 136 -1.00 -29.78 -8.80
N ASN A 137 0.14 -30.46 -8.89
CA ASN A 137 1.44 -29.85 -8.56
C ASN A 137 1.70 -28.55 -9.36
N ALA A 138 1.34 -28.52 -10.65
CA ALA A 138 1.43 -27.31 -11.48
C ALA A 138 0.64 -26.12 -10.91
N LEU A 139 -0.51 -26.39 -10.28
CA LEU A 139 -1.33 -25.36 -9.64
C LEU A 139 -0.69 -24.86 -8.34
N ALA A 140 -0.02 -25.73 -7.59
CA ALA A 140 0.77 -25.35 -6.41
C ALA A 140 1.93 -24.41 -6.79
N GLN A 141 2.63 -24.71 -7.90
CA GLN A 141 3.67 -23.84 -8.43
C GLN A 141 3.10 -22.47 -8.86
N LEU A 142 1.95 -22.47 -9.55
CA LEU A 142 1.27 -21.24 -9.97
C LEU A 142 0.82 -20.38 -8.77
N ALA A 143 0.26 -21.01 -7.73
CA ALA A 143 -0.07 -20.34 -6.48
C ALA A 143 1.17 -19.69 -5.85
N GLY A 144 2.29 -20.41 -5.85
CA GLY A 144 3.60 -19.91 -5.42
C GLY A 144 4.01 -18.64 -6.18
N PHE A 145 3.89 -18.63 -7.51
CA PHE A 145 4.21 -17.45 -8.32
C PHE A 145 3.29 -16.26 -8.03
N TYR A 146 1.98 -16.46 -7.88
CA TYR A 146 1.05 -15.37 -7.57
C TYR A 146 1.29 -14.77 -6.18
N ILE A 147 1.61 -15.61 -5.20
CA ILE A 147 1.98 -15.16 -3.86
C ILE A 147 3.30 -14.40 -3.93
N GLN A 148 4.32 -14.92 -4.63
CA GLN A 148 5.59 -14.22 -4.80
C GLN A 148 5.41 -12.82 -5.40
N ALA A 149 4.62 -12.71 -6.47
CA ALA A 149 4.33 -11.42 -7.11
C ALA A 149 3.64 -10.45 -6.13
N ALA A 150 2.64 -10.92 -5.38
CA ALA A 150 1.94 -10.10 -4.39
C ALA A 150 2.86 -9.64 -3.24
N LEU A 151 3.80 -10.48 -2.81
CA LEU A 151 4.78 -10.13 -1.77
C LEU A 151 5.79 -9.08 -2.26
N LEU A 152 6.28 -9.19 -3.49
CA LEU A 152 7.24 -8.25 -4.07
C LEU A 152 6.67 -6.86 -4.37
N GLU A 153 5.35 -6.75 -4.49
CA GLU A 153 4.68 -5.46 -4.65
C GLU A 153 4.53 -4.68 -3.33
N ASP A 154 4.95 -5.21 -2.17
CA ASP A 154 5.02 -4.44 -0.92
C ASP A 154 6.36 -3.70 -0.88
N PRO A 155 6.38 -2.35 -0.73
CA PRO A 155 7.62 -1.57 -0.77
C PRO A 155 8.60 -1.90 0.37
N ARG A 156 8.14 -2.59 1.43
CA ARG A 156 9.00 -3.03 2.55
C ARG A 156 9.74 -4.33 2.25
N VAL A 157 9.34 -5.07 1.22
CA VAL A 157 9.94 -6.35 0.82
C VAL A 157 10.97 -6.11 -0.27
N GLN A 158 12.23 -6.47 0.00
CA GLN A 158 13.31 -6.35 -0.99
C GLN A 158 13.37 -7.57 -1.90
N SER A 159 13.23 -8.77 -1.34
CA SER A 159 13.23 -10.01 -2.11
C SER A 159 12.54 -11.16 -1.37
N VAL A 160 12.15 -12.19 -2.12
CA VAL A 160 11.54 -13.41 -1.60
C VAL A 160 12.44 -14.59 -1.97
N ALA A 161 13.02 -15.24 -0.96
CA ALA A 161 13.89 -16.40 -1.07
C ALA A 161 13.17 -17.68 -0.60
N ASN A 162 13.66 -18.85 -1.02
CA ASN A 162 13.21 -20.17 -0.53
C ASN A 162 11.69 -20.39 -0.60
N LEU A 163 11.07 -20.01 -1.72
CA LEU A 163 9.64 -20.24 -1.94
C LEU A 163 9.39 -21.72 -2.27
N THR A 164 8.66 -22.40 -1.39
CA THR A 164 8.29 -23.82 -1.55
C THR A 164 6.77 -23.98 -1.38
N PRO A 165 6.03 -24.19 -2.49
CA PRO A 165 4.63 -24.57 -2.41
C PRO A 165 4.56 -26.08 -2.14
N THR A 166 3.93 -26.45 -1.03
CA THR A 166 3.65 -27.83 -0.66
C THR A 166 2.16 -28.11 -0.80
N LEU A 167 1.86 -29.29 -1.34
CA LEU A 167 0.49 -29.76 -1.45
C LEU A 167 0.22 -30.79 -0.37
N ILE A 168 -0.75 -30.50 0.51
CA ILE A 168 -1.17 -31.40 1.59
C ILE A 168 -2.67 -31.61 1.45
N ASN A 169 -3.06 -32.81 1.01
CA ASN A 169 -4.45 -33.16 0.67
C ASN A 169 -5.03 -32.17 -0.35
N ASP A 170 -6.06 -31.42 0.04
CA ASP A 170 -6.70 -30.38 -0.77
C ASP A 170 -6.22 -28.96 -0.48
N SER A 171 -5.28 -28.81 0.46
CA SER A 171 -4.73 -27.52 0.84
C SER A 171 -3.36 -27.27 0.24
N ILE A 172 -3.18 -26.10 -0.37
CA ILE A 172 -1.87 -25.62 -0.81
C ILE A 172 -1.32 -24.72 0.29
N THR A 173 -0.15 -25.10 0.78
CA THR A 173 0.64 -24.34 1.75
C THR A 173 1.83 -23.75 1.03
N VAL A 174 2.08 -22.45 1.19
CA VAL A 174 3.26 -21.79 0.63
C VAL A 174 4.13 -21.28 1.75
N GLN A 175 5.37 -21.73 1.76
CA GLN A 175 6.42 -21.24 2.66
C GLN A 175 7.41 -20.41 1.85
N ALA A 176 7.84 -19.29 2.41
CA ALA A 176 8.81 -18.40 1.79
C ALA A 176 9.61 -17.67 2.88
N GLN A 177 10.85 -17.30 2.57
CA GLN A 177 11.66 -16.42 3.41
C GLN A 177 11.67 -15.03 2.77
N ILE A 178 11.22 -14.03 3.51
CA ILE A 178 11.12 -12.65 3.06
C ILE A 178 12.36 -11.90 3.54
N VAL A 179 13.05 -11.23 2.64
CA VAL A 179 14.13 -10.31 2.99
C VAL A 179 13.57 -8.89 2.92
N PRO A 180 13.39 -8.19 4.05
CA PRO A 180 12.93 -6.81 4.06
C PRO A 180 14.05 -5.84 3.66
N VAL A 181 13.68 -4.60 3.29
CA VAL A 181 14.62 -3.53 2.88
C VAL A 181 15.55 -3.10 4.03
N SER A 182 15.13 -3.31 5.28
CA SER A 182 15.98 -3.14 6.47
C SER A 182 15.65 -4.22 7.49
N GLY A 183 16.65 -4.86 8.09
CA GLY A 183 16.47 -5.87 9.14
C GLY A 183 16.76 -7.30 8.70
N GLU A 184 16.47 -8.27 9.58
CA GLU A 184 16.71 -9.69 9.34
C GLU A 184 15.65 -10.35 8.46
N ALA A 185 16.01 -11.46 7.81
CA ALA A 185 15.09 -12.24 6.98
C ALA A 185 13.99 -12.87 7.85
N VAL A 186 12.74 -12.75 7.37
CA VAL A 186 11.53 -13.18 8.08
C VAL A 186 10.97 -14.42 7.41
N ALA A 187 10.76 -15.48 8.18
CA ALA A 187 10.01 -16.64 7.70
C ALA A 187 8.52 -16.29 7.56
N PHE A 188 7.96 -16.60 6.39
CA PHE A 188 6.54 -16.48 6.08
C PHE A 188 5.99 -17.83 5.66
N GLN A 189 4.90 -18.20 6.29
CA GLN A 189 4.16 -19.41 5.95
C GLN A 189 2.69 -19.06 5.90
N ARG A 190 2.03 -19.44 4.81
CA ARG A 190 0.58 -19.38 4.70
C ARG A 190 0.06 -20.76 4.36
N ALA A 191 -0.71 -21.32 5.29
CA ALA A 191 -1.53 -22.51 5.09
C ALA A 191 -2.95 -22.09 4.70
N GLY A 192 -3.64 -22.90 3.91
CA GLY A 192 -5.07 -22.73 3.65
C GLY A 192 -5.43 -21.73 2.56
N VAL A 193 -4.60 -21.59 1.52
CA VAL A 193 -4.99 -20.78 0.34
C VAL A 193 -6.14 -21.41 -0.43
N LEU A 194 -6.36 -22.73 -0.26
CA LEU A 194 -7.32 -23.51 -1.02
C LEU A 194 -7.95 -24.56 -0.11
N GLY A 195 -9.27 -24.46 0.04
CA GLY A 195 -10.17 -25.40 0.68
C GLY A 195 -11.54 -25.19 0.06
#